data_AF-G2NK23-F1
#
_entry.id   AF-G2NK23-F1
#
_cell.length_a   1.000
_cell.length_b   1.000
_cell.length_c   1.000
_cell.angle_alpha   90.00
_cell.angle_beta   90.00
_cell.angle_gamma   90.00
#
_symmetry.space_group_name_H-M   'P 1'
#
loop_
_entity.id
_entity.type
_entity.pdbx_description
1 polymer ?
#
loop_
_entity_poly.entity_id
_entity_poly.type
_entity_poly.pdbx_seq_one_letter_code
_entity_poly.pdbx_strand_id
1 'polypeptide(L)'
;MAGTDDTVADDDALYVLTAVLLTPAQFPGVLGDDYVAACSVLGLEPYAEGYGLVLGQDGGGARWTVVVDDVSLVAVAIASWDCGMEYDLSPDGGSVVSALPGWPLSLAVAAPGVPEPHDPSPEPGAEGPAPLTPPDPALWGPAQRRLGADEVASQWATWRGQIAESEFAQGSAPVSGASTSSPDPDTSPDQGRSAGTPPGESPGGDKRRTSGPHPGVRRALAEARAYVTEPPPPGRVRSAFAPGGARTLRADGPGWSLVARTDDIAFVLLDEEPGEVLPVGRGPELPGLLRSLDELAVRPLS
;
A
#
# COMPACT_ATOMS: atom_id res chain seq x y z
N MET A 1 -43.21 -33.37 12.09
CA MET A 1 -42.21 -33.84 13.07
C MET A 1 -40.87 -33.53 12.48
N ALA A 2 -40.25 -32.46 12.96
CA ALA A 2 -38.89 -32.07 12.64
C ALA A 2 -37.93 -33.13 13.18
N GLY A 3 -36.97 -33.55 12.36
CA GLY A 3 -35.71 -34.15 12.81
C GLY A 3 -34.64 -33.15 12.42
N THR A 4 -34.21 -32.37 13.41
CA THR A 4 -33.09 -31.45 13.38
C THR A 4 -31.82 -32.20 12.99
N ASP A 5 -31.22 -31.79 11.87
CA ASP A 5 -29.83 -32.07 11.55
C ASP A 5 -29.00 -31.05 12.33
N ASP A 6 -28.88 -31.26 13.65
CA ASP A 6 -27.82 -30.63 14.43
C ASP A 6 -26.52 -31.37 14.06
N THR A 7 -25.92 -30.93 12.95
CA THR A 7 -24.50 -31.12 12.76
C THR A 7 -23.85 -30.38 13.92
N VAL A 8 -23.31 -31.13 14.88
CA VAL A 8 -22.40 -30.59 15.87
C VAL A 8 -21.28 -29.97 15.06
N ALA A 9 -21.31 -28.65 14.88
CA ALA A 9 -20.15 -27.92 14.45
C ALA A 9 -19.04 -28.37 15.39
N ASP A 10 -17.96 -28.92 14.84
CA ASP A 10 -16.76 -29.10 15.63
C ASP A 10 -16.44 -27.69 16.15
N ASP A 11 -16.50 -27.45 17.46
CA ASP A 11 -16.26 -26.10 18.02
C ASP A 11 -14.87 -25.59 17.59
N ASP A 12 -13.97 -26.51 17.23
CA ASP A 12 -12.63 -26.29 16.68
C ASP A 12 -12.57 -26.04 15.16
N ALA A 13 -13.70 -26.09 14.44
CA ALA A 13 -13.75 -25.87 12.99
C ALA A 13 -13.62 -24.38 12.64
N LEU A 14 -12.72 -24.07 11.71
CA LEU A 14 -12.56 -22.71 11.20
C LEU A 14 -13.57 -22.41 10.09
N TYR A 15 -14.47 -21.47 10.35
CA TYR A 15 -15.34 -20.84 9.35
C TYR A 15 -14.53 -19.80 8.57
N VAL A 16 -14.12 -20.16 7.35
CA VAL A 16 -13.33 -19.29 6.48
C VAL A 16 -14.16 -18.11 5.98
N LEU A 17 -13.65 -16.89 6.19
CA LEU A 17 -14.26 -15.65 5.72
C LEU A 17 -13.56 -15.12 4.48
N THR A 18 -12.24 -15.21 4.45
CA THR A 18 -11.43 -14.77 3.31
C THR A 18 -10.05 -15.40 3.37
N ALA A 19 -9.28 -15.24 2.28
CA ALA A 19 -7.90 -15.62 2.23
C ALA A 19 -7.08 -14.60 1.44
N VAL A 20 -5.80 -14.49 1.75
CA VAL A 20 -4.86 -13.62 1.05
C VAL A 20 -3.54 -14.34 0.82
N LEU A 21 -2.86 -14.00 -0.27
CA LEU A 21 -1.51 -14.49 -0.54
C LEU A 21 -0.49 -13.72 0.31
N LEU A 22 0.53 -14.42 0.80
CA LEU A 22 1.72 -13.89 1.45
C LEU A 22 2.94 -14.47 0.75
N THR A 23 3.27 -13.92 -0.42
CA THR A 23 4.35 -14.39 -1.30
C THR A 23 5.33 -13.26 -1.59
N PRO A 24 6.54 -13.56 -2.08
CA PRO A 24 7.48 -12.54 -2.55
C PRO A 24 6.91 -11.57 -3.60
N ALA A 25 5.94 -12.00 -4.40
CA ALA A 25 5.33 -11.18 -5.45
C ALA A 25 4.08 -10.42 -4.95
N GLN A 26 3.35 -10.98 -3.99
CA GLN A 26 2.05 -10.47 -3.55
C GLN A 26 1.82 -10.75 -2.06
N PHE A 27 1.57 -9.69 -1.30
CA PHE A 27 1.20 -9.74 0.11
C PHE A 27 0.44 -8.46 0.50
N PRO A 28 -0.36 -8.47 1.60
CA PRO A 28 -1.01 -7.27 2.11
C PRO A 28 0.02 -6.21 2.49
N GLY A 29 0.00 -5.04 1.83
CA GLY A 29 1.00 -3.99 2.07
C GLY A 29 1.03 -3.52 3.52
N VAL A 30 -0.09 -3.62 4.24
CA VAL A 30 -0.18 -3.31 5.66
C VAL A 30 0.84 -4.05 6.54
N LEU A 31 1.18 -5.29 6.19
CA LEU A 31 2.08 -6.16 6.94
C LEU A 31 3.55 -5.74 6.85
N GLY A 32 3.97 -5.01 5.82
CA GLY A 32 5.36 -4.63 5.68
C GLY A 32 5.73 -3.88 4.41
N ASP A 33 6.92 -3.29 4.42
CA ASP A 33 7.52 -2.65 3.24
C ASP A 33 8.07 -3.68 2.22
N ASP A 34 8.23 -4.93 2.64
CA ASP A 34 8.68 -6.05 1.82
C ASP A 34 8.15 -7.37 2.39
N TYR A 35 8.38 -8.47 1.67
CA TYR A 35 7.90 -9.80 2.04
C TYR A 35 8.56 -10.32 3.34
N VAL A 36 9.84 -10.04 3.55
CA VAL A 36 10.58 -10.48 4.74
C VAL A 36 10.02 -9.80 6.00
N ALA A 37 9.75 -8.49 5.93
CA ALA A 37 9.11 -7.75 6.99
C ALA A 37 7.70 -8.26 7.28
N ALA A 38 6.93 -8.59 6.23
CA ALA A 38 5.59 -9.15 6.38
C ALA A 38 5.59 -10.52 7.08
N CYS A 39 6.52 -11.41 6.72
CA CYS A 39 6.73 -12.68 7.43
C CYS A 39 7.10 -12.45 8.90
N SER A 40 8.01 -11.51 9.17
CA SER A 40 8.45 -11.20 10.53
C SER A 40 7.31 -10.73 11.44
N VAL A 41 6.32 -9.98 10.92
CA VAL A 41 5.14 -9.55 11.70
C VAL A 41 4.30 -10.74 12.15
N LEU A 42 4.29 -11.82 11.39
CA LEU A 42 3.54 -13.04 11.67
C LEU A 42 4.40 -14.10 12.39
N GLY A 43 5.65 -13.79 12.73
CA GLY A 43 6.58 -14.74 13.35
C GLY A 43 7.01 -15.87 12.40
N LEU A 44 6.95 -15.66 11.09
CA LEU A 44 7.31 -16.64 10.06
C LEU A 44 8.73 -16.41 9.54
N GLU A 45 9.41 -17.51 9.20
CA GLU A 45 10.63 -17.43 8.40
C GLU A 45 10.26 -17.18 6.91
N PRO A 46 10.99 -16.34 6.17
CA PRO A 46 10.71 -16.13 4.75
C PRO A 46 10.88 -17.43 3.94
N TYR A 47 9.80 -17.86 3.30
CA TYR A 47 9.77 -19.03 2.42
C TYR A 47 9.69 -18.60 0.94
N ALA A 48 10.39 -19.29 0.04
CA ALA A 48 10.55 -18.83 -1.35
C ALA A 48 9.24 -18.92 -2.15
N GLU A 49 8.47 -19.98 -1.92
CA GLU A 49 7.16 -20.23 -2.50
C GLU A 49 6.09 -19.32 -1.88
N GLY A 50 6.30 -18.91 -0.63
CA GLY A 50 5.37 -18.08 0.13
C GLY A 50 4.37 -18.88 0.95
N TYR A 51 3.39 -18.18 1.50
CA TYR A 51 2.31 -18.73 2.30
C TYR A 51 0.96 -18.23 1.79
N GLY A 52 -0.09 -18.96 2.12
CA GLY A 52 -1.45 -18.46 2.15
C GLY A 52 -1.87 -18.10 3.57
N LEU A 53 -2.64 -17.03 3.72
CA LEU A 53 -3.28 -16.67 4.99
C LEU A 53 -4.78 -16.88 4.85
N VAL A 54 -5.36 -17.72 5.70
CA VAL A 54 -6.79 -17.97 5.77
C VAL A 54 -7.33 -17.32 7.04
N LEU A 55 -8.24 -16.36 6.88
CA LEU A 55 -8.83 -15.61 7.98
C LEU A 55 -10.25 -16.13 8.21
N GLY A 56 -10.53 -16.54 9.45
CA GLY A 56 -11.81 -17.12 9.81
C GLY A 56 -12.16 -16.96 11.28
N GLN A 57 -13.32 -17.51 11.65
CA GLN A 57 -13.80 -17.62 13.03
C GLN A 57 -13.92 -19.08 13.43
N ASP A 58 -13.74 -19.40 14.70
CA ASP A 58 -14.21 -20.68 15.25
C ASP A 58 -15.71 -20.64 15.56
N GLY A 59 -16.29 -21.76 16.03
CA GLY A 59 -17.71 -21.84 16.39
C GLY A 59 -18.11 -20.88 17.53
N GLY A 60 -17.16 -20.49 18.38
CA GLY A 60 -17.34 -19.50 19.43
C GLY A 60 -17.35 -18.06 18.92
N GLY A 61 -16.84 -17.80 17.71
CA GLY A 61 -16.67 -16.48 17.12
C GLY A 61 -15.27 -15.89 17.33
N ALA A 62 -14.34 -16.64 17.93
CA ALA A 62 -12.98 -16.15 18.10
C ALA A 62 -12.26 -16.09 16.74
N ARG A 63 -11.45 -15.05 16.56
CA ARG A 63 -10.80 -14.74 15.28
C ARG A 63 -9.46 -15.45 15.17
N TRP A 64 -9.22 -16.07 14.02
CA TRP A 64 -7.98 -16.78 13.73
C TRP A 64 -7.43 -16.45 12.34
N THR A 65 -6.11 -16.40 12.25
CA THR A 65 -5.34 -16.36 11.01
C THR A 65 -4.56 -17.66 10.89
N VAL A 66 -4.97 -18.53 9.97
CA VAL A 66 -4.29 -19.79 9.69
C VAL A 66 -3.31 -19.59 8.55
N VAL A 67 -2.03 -19.87 8.81
CA VAL A 67 -0.94 -19.80 7.84
C VAL A 67 -0.77 -21.18 7.20
N VAL A 68 -0.78 -21.20 5.87
CA VAL A 68 -0.74 -22.42 5.06
C VAL A 68 0.44 -22.35 4.09
N ASP A 69 1.21 -23.42 3.93
CA ASP A 69 2.34 -23.47 2.97
C ASP A 69 1.93 -23.94 1.56
N ASP A 70 0.72 -24.49 1.39
CA ASP A 70 0.09 -24.71 0.09
C ASP A 70 -0.51 -23.41 -0.48
N VAL A 71 0.36 -22.61 -1.10
CA VAL A 71 0.00 -21.36 -1.77
C VAL A 71 -0.96 -21.60 -2.94
N SER A 72 -0.87 -22.76 -3.60
CA SER A 72 -1.70 -23.06 -4.77
C SER A 72 -3.15 -23.24 -4.38
N LEU A 73 -3.41 -23.95 -3.28
CA LEU A 73 -4.75 -24.10 -2.71
C LEU A 73 -5.41 -22.75 -2.43
N VAL A 74 -4.68 -21.84 -1.78
CA VAL A 74 -5.19 -20.50 -1.44
C VAL A 74 -5.37 -19.64 -2.68
N ALA A 75 -4.44 -19.68 -3.64
CA ALA A 75 -4.58 -18.95 -4.90
C ALA A 75 -5.80 -19.40 -5.72
N VAL A 76 -6.08 -20.71 -5.75
CA VAL A 76 -7.27 -21.27 -6.42
C VAL A 76 -8.56 -20.82 -5.75
N ALA A 77 -8.61 -20.79 -4.41
CA ALA A 77 -9.77 -20.29 -3.68
C ALA A 77 -10.06 -18.82 -4.02
N ILE A 78 -9.03 -17.95 -3.96
CA ILE A 78 -9.14 -16.53 -4.29
C ILE A 78 -9.64 -16.36 -5.74
N ALA A 79 -9.02 -17.04 -6.70
CA ALA A 79 -9.41 -16.94 -8.11
C ALA A 79 -10.85 -17.44 -8.37
N SER A 80 -11.31 -18.42 -7.60
CA SER A 80 -12.68 -18.92 -7.68
C SER A 80 -13.68 -17.88 -7.19
N TRP A 81 -13.42 -17.28 -6.01
CA TRP A 81 -14.27 -16.23 -5.45
C TRP A 81 -14.27 -14.95 -6.30
N ASP A 82 -13.14 -14.55 -6.86
CA ASP A 82 -13.05 -13.40 -7.78
C ASP A 82 -13.87 -13.61 -9.06
N CYS A 83 -14.00 -14.86 -9.50
CA CYS A 83 -14.89 -15.24 -10.60
C CYS A 83 -16.36 -15.40 -10.18
N GLY A 84 -16.71 -15.19 -8.90
CA GLY A 84 -18.05 -15.38 -8.35
C GLY A 84 -18.46 -16.85 -8.19
N MET A 85 -17.50 -17.77 -8.15
CA MET A 85 -17.74 -19.20 -7.92
C MET A 85 -17.61 -19.53 -6.44
N GLU A 86 -18.43 -20.46 -5.96
CA GLU A 86 -18.26 -21.04 -4.62
C GLU A 86 -17.01 -21.94 -4.60
N TYR A 87 -16.22 -21.81 -3.54
CA TYR A 87 -15.07 -22.66 -3.27
C TYR A 87 -14.96 -22.86 -1.76
N ASP A 88 -14.94 -24.11 -1.33
CA ASP A 88 -14.76 -24.48 0.08
C ASP A 88 -13.27 -24.66 0.36
N LEU A 89 -12.67 -23.64 0.97
CA LEU A 89 -11.26 -23.63 1.31
C LEU A 89 -11.06 -24.35 2.64
N SER A 90 -10.57 -25.58 2.58
CA SER A 90 -10.22 -26.39 3.76
C SER A 90 -8.76 -26.83 3.66
N PRO A 91 -7.82 -26.10 4.30
CA PRO A 91 -6.42 -26.53 4.38
C PRO A 91 -6.30 -27.87 5.09
N ASP A 92 -5.48 -28.77 4.55
CA ASP A 92 -5.16 -30.02 5.23
C ASP A 92 -4.24 -29.75 6.42
N GLY A 93 -4.37 -30.53 7.50
CA GLY A 93 -3.54 -30.35 8.70
C GLY A 93 -2.03 -30.50 8.45
N GLY A 94 -1.63 -31.07 7.30
CA GLY A 94 -0.23 -31.16 6.87
C GLY A 94 0.34 -29.88 6.26
N SER A 95 -0.49 -29.01 5.69
CA SER A 95 -0.07 -27.71 5.13
C SER A 95 -0.20 -26.54 6.10
N VAL A 96 -0.89 -26.74 7.23
CA VAL A 96 -1.01 -25.72 8.27
C VAL A 96 0.33 -25.56 8.99
N VAL A 97 0.93 -24.37 8.84
CA VAL A 97 2.20 -24.00 9.47
C VAL A 97 1.95 -23.49 10.90
N SER A 98 0.94 -22.64 11.07
CA SER A 98 0.58 -22.07 12.36
C SER A 98 -0.83 -21.48 12.35
N ALA A 99 -1.49 -21.49 13.50
CA ALA A 99 -2.72 -20.72 13.74
C ALA A 99 -2.39 -19.56 14.69
N LEU A 100 -2.60 -18.33 14.22
CA LEU A 100 -2.32 -17.11 14.97
C LEU A 100 -3.65 -16.50 15.45
N PRO A 101 -3.73 -16.05 16.72
CA PRO A 101 -4.93 -15.39 17.22
C PRO A 101 -5.14 -14.05 16.52
N GLY A 102 -6.40 -13.66 16.28
CA GLY A 102 -6.77 -12.38 15.67
C GLY A 102 -6.60 -12.34 14.15
N TRP A 103 -6.83 -11.16 13.57
CA TRP A 103 -6.67 -10.89 12.13
C TRP A 103 -5.72 -9.72 11.90
N PRO A 104 -4.76 -9.84 10.97
CA PRO A 104 -3.90 -8.72 10.61
C PRO A 104 -4.62 -7.70 9.72
N LEU A 105 -5.80 -8.05 9.19
CA LEU A 105 -6.61 -7.27 8.27
C LEU A 105 -7.97 -6.97 8.88
N SER A 106 -8.50 -5.79 8.59
CA SER A 106 -9.87 -5.43 8.97
C SER A 106 -10.86 -6.20 8.10
N LEU A 107 -11.72 -7.01 8.72
CA LEU A 107 -12.86 -7.66 8.07
C LEU A 107 -14.16 -7.06 8.61
N ALA A 108 -15.11 -6.80 7.70
CA ALA A 108 -16.43 -6.26 8.03
C ALA A 108 -17.52 -7.34 8.14
N VAL A 109 -17.14 -8.60 7.92
CA VAL A 109 -18.06 -9.75 7.84
C VAL A 109 -17.81 -10.71 8.99
N ALA A 110 -18.87 -11.42 9.38
CA ALA A 110 -18.83 -12.51 10.34
C ALA A 110 -19.44 -13.76 9.70
N ALA A 111 -19.05 -14.93 10.21
CA ALA A 111 -19.57 -16.21 9.73
C ALA A 111 -21.07 -16.30 10.05
N PRO A 112 -21.93 -16.69 9.09
CA PRO A 112 -23.36 -16.82 9.33
C PRO A 112 -23.67 -17.80 10.48
N GLY A 113 -24.45 -17.36 11.46
CA GLY A 113 -24.85 -18.20 12.60
C GLY A 113 -23.82 -18.31 13.72
N VAL A 114 -22.65 -17.68 13.59
CA VAL A 114 -21.58 -17.63 14.59
C VAL A 114 -21.67 -16.30 15.38
N PRO A 115 -21.25 -16.25 16.66
CA PRO A 115 -21.18 -15.00 17.43
C PRO A 115 -20.28 -13.92 16.79
N GLU A 116 -20.40 -12.69 17.31
CA GLU A 116 -19.60 -11.55 16.81
C GLU A 116 -18.08 -11.83 16.91
N PRO A 117 -17.29 -11.44 15.89
CA PRO A 117 -15.85 -11.63 15.89
C PRO A 117 -15.18 -10.99 17.11
N HIS A 118 -14.39 -11.77 17.85
CA HIS A 118 -13.62 -11.29 19.00
C HIS A 118 -12.26 -11.98 19.11
N ASP A 119 -11.35 -11.41 19.89
CA ASP A 119 -10.05 -12.06 20.13
C ASP A 119 -10.21 -13.29 21.03
N PRO A 120 -9.52 -14.41 20.73
CA PRO A 120 -9.55 -15.58 21.59
C PRO A 120 -8.99 -15.23 22.97
N SER A 121 -9.57 -15.84 24.01
CA SER A 121 -9.07 -15.66 25.37
C SER A 121 -7.68 -16.28 25.50
N PRO A 122 -6.72 -15.61 26.15
CA PRO A 122 -5.40 -16.20 26.36
C PRO A 122 -5.53 -17.44 27.25
N GLU A 123 -4.88 -18.52 26.83
CA GLU A 123 -4.82 -19.75 27.62
C GLU A 123 -4.21 -19.48 29.01
N PRO A 124 -4.85 -19.94 30.10
CA PRO A 124 -4.37 -19.64 31.46
C PRO A 124 -2.94 -20.15 31.69
N GLY A 125 -1.99 -19.22 31.87
CA GLY A 125 -0.59 -19.54 32.13
C GLY A 125 0.27 -19.79 30.88
N ALA A 126 -0.27 -19.62 29.67
CA ALA A 126 0.49 -19.63 28.43
C ALA A 126 0.94 -18.21 28.06
N GLU A 127 2.24 -18.02 27.79
CA GLU A 127 2.76 -16.85 27.11
C GLU A 127 2.61 -17.05 25.59
N GLY A 128 1.36 -17.06 25.11
CA GLY A 128 1.05 -17.12 23.67
C GLY A 128 1.27 -15.79 22.96
N PRO A 129 1.34 -15.78 21.61
CA PRO A 129 1.40 -14.53 20.86
C PRO A 129 0.17 -13.68 21.11
N ALA A 130 0.35 -12.36 21.17
CA ALA A 130 -0.78 -11.44 21.24
C ALA A 130 -1.64 -11.54 19.96
N PRO A 131 -2.98 -11.37 20.06
CA PRO A 131 -3.84 -11.35 18.89
C PRO A 131 -3.39 -10.32 17.84
N LEU A 132 -3.31 -10.77 16.58
CA LEU A 132 -3.10 -9.91 15.43
C LEU A 132 -4.25 -8.89 15.36
N THR A 133 -3.85 -7.64 15.22
CA THR A 133 -4.78 -6.51 15.16
C THR A 133 -4.48 -5.71 13.90
N PRO A 134 -5.49 -5.34 13.09
CA PRO A 134 -5.27 -4.45 11.97
C PRO A 134 -4.78 -3.07 12.48
N PRO A 135 -4.07 -2.29 11.65
CA PRO A 135 -3.64 -0.97 12.06
C PRO A 135 -4.82 -0.07 12.43
N ASP A 136 -4.60 0.77 13.44
CA ASP A 136 -5.57 1.76 13.86
C ASP A 136 -5.80 2.80 12.75
N PRO A 137 -7.02 2.95 12.21
CA PRO A 137 -7.30 3.93 11.17
C PRO A 137 -7.15 5.40 11.65
N ALA A 138 -7.13 5.66 12.95
CA ALA A 138 -7.00 7.00 13.52
C ALA A 138 -5.55 7.50 13.60
N LEU A 139 -4.56 6.60 13.44
CA LEU A 139 -3.14 6.93 13.54
C LEU A 139 -2.50 6.94 12.17
N TRP A 140 -1.60 7.90 11.92
CA TRP A 140 -0.72 7.84 10.75
C TRP A 140 0.59 7.15 11.10
N GLY A 141 1.02 6.24 10.24
CA GLY A 141 2.29 5.53 10.35
C GLY A 141 2.60 4.73 9.08
N PRO A 142 3.68 3.92 9.11
CA PRO A 142 4.12 3.17 7.93
C PRO A 142 3.03 2.28 7.34
N ALA A 143 2.18 1.68 8.17
CA ALA A 143 1.07 0.85 7.72
C ALA A 143 0.02 1.65 6.94
N GLN A 144 -0.35 2.84 7.42
CA GLN A 144 -1.32 3.72 6.77
C GLN A 144 -0.75 4.33 5.48
N ARG A 145 0.54 4.66 5.45
CA ARG A 145 1.22 5.05 4.20
C ARG A 145 1.10 3.95 3.15
N ARG A 146 1.38 2.69 3.52
CA ARG A 146 1.29 1.55 2.60
C ARG A 146 -0.14 1.25 2.16
N LEU A 147 -1.12 1.35 3.06
CA LEU A 147 -2.54 1.25 2.72
C LEU A 147 -2.97 2.35 1.74
N GLY A 148 -2.52 3.58 1.96
CA GLY A 148 -2.74 4.68 1.01
C GLY A 148 -2.12 4.41 -0.36
N ALA A 149 -0.91 3.84 -0.39
CA ALA A 149 -0.27 3.44 -1.64
C ALA A 149 -1.03 2.30 -2.35
N ASP A 150 -1.48 1.28 -1.62
CA ASP A 150 -2.30 0.19 -2.19
C ASP A 150 -3.63 0.74 -2.75
N GLU A 151 -4.25 1.72 -2.09
CA GLU A 151 -5.46 2.40 -2.57
C GLU A 151 -5.20 3.26 -3.82
N VAL A 152 -4.08 3.99 -3.87
CA VAL A 152 -3.67 4.72 -5.09
C VAL A 152 -3.46 3.78 -6.26
N ALA A 153 -2.90 2.58 -6.01
CA ALA A 153 -2.71 1.57 -7.04
C ALA A 153 -4.04 0.99 -7.53
N SER A 154 -4.97 0.67 -6.62
CA SER A 154 -6.29 0.10 -6.95
C SER A 154 -7.18 1.12 -7.68
N GLN A 155 -7.16 2.38 -7.25
CA GLN A 155 -7.97 3.48 -7.79
C GLN A 155 -7.17 4.40 -8.72
N TRP A 156 -6.19 3.86 -9.45
CA TRP A 156 -5.28 4.67 -10.28
C TRP A 156 -6.01 5.68 -11.17
N ALA A 157 -7.04 5.24 -11.88
CA ALA A 157 -7.77 6.10 -12.82
C ALA A 157 -8.43 7.30 -12.12
N THR A 158 -8.96 7.09 -10.91
CA THR A 158 -9.58 8.14 -10.09
C THR A 158 -8.53 9.15 -9.63
N TRP A 159 -7.43 8.68 -9.04
CA TRP A 159 -6.34 9.54 -8.58
C TRP A 159 -5.68 10.32 -9.70
N ARG A 160 -5.38 9.65 -10.82
CA ARG A 160 -4.76 10.28 -11.98
C ARG A 160 -5.63 11.36 -12.60
N GLY A 161 -6.95 11.16 -12.60
CA GLY A 161 -7.94 12.11 -13.15
C GLY A 161 -8.07 13.39 -12.34
N GLN A 162 -7.63 13.41 -11.08
CA GLN A 162 -7.68 14.60 -10.22
C GLN A 162 -6.51 15.56 -10.45
N ILE A 163 -5.45 15.13 -11.14
CA ILE A 163 -4.21 15.91 -11.29
C ILE A 163 -4.13 16.67 -12.61
N ALA A 164 -3.89 17.97 -12.50
CA ALA A 164 -3.51 18.83 -13.61
C ALA A 164 -1.99 18.79 -13.86
N GLU A 165 -1.56 19.02 -15.12
CA GLU A 165 -0.13 19.00 -15.47
C GLU A 165 0.72 20.02 -14.70
N SER A 166 0.10 21.09 -14.20
CA SER A 166 0.77 22.11 -13.38
C SER A 166 1.10 21.65 -11.95
N GLU A 167 0.59 20.51 -11.50
CA GLU A 167 0.70 20.05 -10.11
C GLU A 167 1.87 19.08 -9.87
N PHE A 168 2.59 18.69 -10.93
CA PHE A 168 3.72 17.80 -10.81
C PHE A 168 4.88 18.44 -10.04
N ALA A 169 5.47 17.68 -9.10
CA ALA A 169 6.78 18.01 -8.54
C ALA A 169 7.82 18.02 -9.67
N GLN A 170 8.27 19.21 -10.09
CA GLN A 170 9.21 19.34 -11.19
C GLN A 170 10.57 18.74 -10.79
N GLY A 171 10.98 17.67 -11.50
CA GLY A 171 12.37 17.21 -11.55
C GLY A 171 13.23 18.19 -12.34
N SER A 172 14.48 18.37 -11.94
CA SER A 172 15.42 19.38 -12.47
C SER A 172 15.36 19.55 -13.98
N ALA A 173 14.97 20.74 -14.44
CA ALA A 173 15.19 21.15 -15.83
C ALA A 173 16.68 21.52 -16.04
N PRO A 174 17.27 21.22 -17.20
CA PRO A 174 18.63 21.65 -17.52
C PRO A 174 18.65 23.18 -17.68
N VAL A 175 19.65 23.82 -17.07
CA VAL A 175 19.93 25.25 -17.22
C VAL A 175 20.42 25.57 -18.64
N SER A 176 19.50 25.79 -19.56
CA SER A 176 19.83 26.30 -20.89
C SER A 176 19.82 27.82 -20.89
N GLY A 177 21.04 28.37 -20.83
CA GLY A 177 21.47 29.50 -21.66
C GLY A 177 20.81 30.86 -21.39
N ALA A 178 21.42 31.61 -20.47
CA ALA A 178 21.27 33.06 -20.43
C ALA A 178 21.63 33.67 -21.80
N SER A 179 20.68 34.38 -22.41
CA SER A 179 20.96 35.35 -23.47
C SER A 179 20.42 36.70 -23.04
N THR A 180 21.38 37.56 -22.72
CA THR A 180 21.32 38.98 -22.41
C THR A 180 20.68 39.80 -23.54
N SER A 181 19.78 40.72 -23.19
CA SER A 181 19.50 41.91 -23.99
C SER A 181 19.14 43.12 -23.11
N SER A 182 20.16 43.97 -22.94
CA SER A 182 20.22 45.44 -22.87
C SER A 182 19.45 46.26 -21.81
N PRO A 183 20.14 47.21 -21.13
CA PRO A 183 19.55 48.39 -20.45
C PRO A 183 19.58 49.61 -21.41
N ASP A 184 18.71 50.63 -21.36
CA ASP A 184 18.58 51.78 -20.43
C ASP A 184 17.73 52.86 -21.20
N PRO A 185 17.45 54.08 -20.69
CA PRO A 185 16.50 54.46 -19.64
C PRO A 185 15.54 55.59 -20.11
N ASP A 186 14.79 56.16 -19.16
CA ASP A 186 14.51 57.60 -19.02
C ASP A 186 13.04 58.05 -18.94
N THR A 187 12.84 59.03 -18.06
CA THR A 187 11.72 59.99 -17.92
C THR A 187 10.53 59.63 -16.99
N SER A 188 10.67 60.03 -15.72
CA SER A 188 9.60 60.61 -14.87
C SER A 188 9.47 62.12 -15.17
N PRO A 189 8.53 62.93 -14.62
CA PRO A 189 7.52 62.66 -13.57
C PRO A 189 6.12 63.26 -13.87
N ASP A 190 5.11 63.01 -13.02
CA ASP A 190 4.38 64.07 -12.28
C ASP A 190 3.25 63.47 -11.39
N GLN A 191 2.89 64.28 -10.39
CA GLN A 191 2.17 64.04 -9.17
C GLN A 191 0.65 63.88 -9.30
N GLY A 192 0.04 63.19 -8.33
CA GLY A 192 -1.40 63.24 -8.10
C GLY A 192 -1.79 62.64 -6.75
N ARG A 193 -2.01 63.50 -5.75
CA ARG A 193 -2.50 63.15 -4.41
C ARG A 193 -3.98 62.74 -4.43
N SER A 194 -4.38 61.68 -3.71
CA SER A 194 -5.49 61.72 -2.72
C SER A 194 -5.80 60.38 -2.06
N ALA A 195 -5.74 60.42 -0.72
CA ALA A 195 -6.65 59.87 0.29
C ALA A 195 -7.41 58.53 0.08
N GLY A 196 -7.26 57.66 1.08
CA GLY A 196 -8.44 57.11 1.78
C GLY A 196 -8.53 55.59 1.97
N THR A 197 -8.32 55.17 3.22
CA THR A 197 -9.01 54.04 3.93
C THR A 197 -8.33 52.65 3.92
N PRO A 198 -8.13 52.02 5.12
CA PRO A 198 -7.72 50.63 5.26
C PRO A 198 -8.93 49.68 5.31
N PRO A 199 -8.79 48.42 4.88
CA PRO A 199 -8.85 47.31 5.83
C PRO A 199 -7.80 46.24 5.45
N GLY A 200 -7.19 45.50 6.35
CA GLY A 200 -7.73 44.72 7.45
C GLY A 200 -6.90 43.44 7.42
N GLU A 201 -6.29 43.09 8.56
CA GLU A 201 -5.46 41.91 8.73
C GLU A 201 -6.19 40.66 8.23
N SER A 202 -5.58 39.95 7.29
CA SER A 202 -5.87 38.55 7.02
C SER A 202 -4.90 37.71 7.85
N PRO A 203 -5.34 36.96 8.87
CA PRO A 203 -4.55 35.89 9.45
C PRO A 203 -4.85 34.60 8.68
N GLY A 204 -3.83 33.96 8.11
CA GLY A 204 -4.03 32.63 7.53
C GLY A 204 -3.00 32.17 6.51
N GLY A 205 -1.72 32.25 6.86
CA GLY A 205 -0.66 31.34 6.39
C GLY A 205 -0.74 30.84 4.95
N ASP A 206 -0.56 31.73 3.99
CA ASP A 206 -0.07 31.33 2.67
C ASP A 206 1.40 30.90 2.85
N LYS A 207 1.61 29.62 3.23
CA LYS A 207 2.87 28.93 2.99
C LYS A 207 2.99 28.80 1.47
N ARG A 208 3.37 29.93 0.87
CA ARG A 208 3.89 30.09 -0.47
C ARG A 208 4.69 28.84 -0.80
N ARG A 209 4.07 27.95 -1.58
CA ARG A 209 4.67 26.73 -2.12
C ARG A 209 5.99 27.15 -2.71
N THR A 210 7.08 26.84 -2.02
CA THR A 210 8.42 27.07 -2.55
C THR A 210 8.50 26.19 -3.79
N SER A 211 8.51 26.82 -4.95
CA SER A 211 8.50 26.23 -6.29
C SER A 211 9.83 25.52 -6.62
N GLY A 212 10.30 24.69 -5.71
CA GLY A 212 11.45 23.82 -5.84
C GLY A 212 11.04 22.35 -5.69
N PRO A 213 11.88 21.41 -6.15
CA PRO A 213 11.56 19.99 -6.07
C PRO A 213 11.40 19.53 -4.61
N HIS A 214 10.29 18.85 -4.32
CA HIS A 214 9.96 18.37 -2.97
C HIS A 214 11.11 17.50 -2.40
N PRO A 215 11.72 17.87 -1.25
CA PRO A 215 12.92 17.19 -0.74
C PRO A 215 12.68 15.71 -0.43
N GLY A 216 11.53 15.37 0.16
CA GLY A 216 11.15 13.98 0.44
C GLY A 216 10.95 13.15 -0.83
N VAL A 217 10.39 13.73 -1.89
CA VAL A 217 10.22 13.05 -3.19
C VAL A 217 11.58 12.78 -3.84
N ARG A 218 12.49 13.77 -3.82
CA ARG A 218 13.85 13.58 -4.34
C ARG A 218 14.60 12.46 -3.60
N ARG A 219 14.45 12.39 -2.28
CA ARG A 219 15.01 11.32 -1.45
C ARG A 219 14.43 9.96 -1.85
N ALA A 220 13.10 9.84 -1.92
CA ALA A 220 12.44 8.60 -2.32
C ALA A 220 12.87 8.12 -3.71
N LEU A 221 12.95 9.01 -4.70
CA LEU A 221 13.40 8.65 -6.06
C LEU A 221 14.88 8.27 -6.12
N ALA A 222 15.74 8.89 -5.30
CA ALA A 222 17.15 8.52 -5.20
C ALA A 222 17.33 7.13 -4.56
N GLU A 223 16.59 6.84 -3.47
CA GLU A 223 16.57 5.53 -2.82
C GLU A 223 16.00 4.45 -3.76
N ALA A 224 14.89 4.73 -4.45
CA ALA A 224 14.33 3.83 -5.47
C ALA A 224 15.32 3.55 -6.61
N ARG A 225 16.15 4.53 -7.00
CA ARG A 225 17.19 4.32 -8.00
C ARG A 225 18.33 3.44 -7.48
N ALA A 226 18.66 3.52 -6.20
CA ALA A 226 19.69 2.68 -5.59
C ALA A 226 19.33 1.18 -5.63
N TYR A 227 18.05 0.83 -5.65
CA TYR A 227 17.59 -0.56 -5.81
C TYR A 227 18.07 -1.24 -7.09
N VAL A 228 18.38 -0.46 -8.14
CA VAL A 228 18.91 -1.00 -9.40
C VAL A 228 20.35 -1.52 -9.24
N THR A 229 21.12 -0.91 -8.36
CA THR A 229 22.51 -1.31 -8.08
C THR A 229 22.62 -2.23 -6.88
N GLU A 230 21.75 -2.05 -5.88
CA GLU A 230 21.69 -2.85 -4.65
C GLU A 230 20.26 -3.38 -4.50
N PRO A 231 19.97 -4.57 -5.07
CA PRO A 231 18.62 -5.12 -5.08
C PRO A 231 18.01 -5.20 -3.67
N PRO A 232 16.76 -4.73 -3.49
CA PRO A 232 16.11 -4.75 -2.20
C PRO A 232 15.63 -6.17 -1.82
N PRO A 233 15.21 -6.39 -0.56
CA PRO A 233 14.53 -7.62 -0.18
C PRO A 233 13.32 -7.93 -1.09
N PRO A 234 12.98 -9.22 -1.28
CA PRO A 234 11.84 -9.63 -2.10
C PRO A 234 10.55 -8.92 -1.70
N GLY A 235 9.72 -8.56 -2.67
CA GLY A 235 8.45 -7.89 -2.41
C GLY A 235 8.54 -6.39 -2.11
N ARG A 236 9.75 -5.82 -1.99
CA ARG A 236 9.94 -4.37 -1.89
C ARG A 236 9.55 -3.63 -3.16
N VAL A 237 9.76 -4.27 -4.32
CA VAL A 237 9.28 -3.79 -5.62
C VAL A 237 8.32 -4.83 -6.17
N ARG A 238 7.07 -4.42 -6.40
CA ARG A 238 5.98 -5.26 -6.91
C ARG A 238 5.46 -4.68 -8.21
N SER A 239 5.04 -5.56 -9.11
CA SER A 239 4.61 -5.16 -10.45
C SER A 239 3.39 -5.95 -10.89
N ALA A 240 2.28 -5.25 -11.16
CA ALA A 240 1.02 -5.83 -11.61
C ALA A 240 0.70 -5.37 -13.04
N PHE A 241 -0.07 -6.19 -13.77
CA PHE A 241 -0.56 -5.79 -15.08
C PHE A 241 -1.54 -4.62 -14.97
N ALA A 242 -1.46 -3.68 -15.91
CA ALA A 242 -2.41 -2.58 -16.04
C ALA A 242 -2.95 -2.50 -17.48
N PRO A 243 -4.15 -1.93 -17.70
CA PRO A 243 -4.70 -1.73 -19.04
C PRO A 243 -3.76 -0.92 -19.95
N GLY A 244 -3.75 -1.25 -21.25
CA GLY A 244 -2.93 -0.57 -22.25
C GLY A 244 -1.52 -1.14 -22.41
N GLY A 245 -1.27 -2.37 -21.93
CA GLY A 245 0.05 -3.01 -21.99
C GLY A 245 1.08 -2.41 -21.02
N ALA A 246 0.62 -1.53 -20.13
CA ALA A 246 1.42 -0.94 -19.06
C ALA A 246 1.42 -1.85 -17.83
N ARG A 247 2.22 -1.46 -16.83
CA ARG A 247 2.25 -2.10 -15.52
C ARG A 247 2.10 -1.05 -14.43
N THR A 248 1.39 -1.42 -13.38
CA THR A 248 1.35 -0.66 -12.12
C THR A 248 2.48 -1.18 -11.24
N LEU A 249 3.39 -0.29 -10.88
CA LEU A 249 4.53 -0.55 -10.02
C LEU A 249 4.27 -0.02 -8.63
N ARG A 250 4.63 -0.80 -7.63
CA ARG A 250 4.68 -0.40 -6.22
C ARG A 250 6.09 -0.62 -5.72
N ALA A 251 6.68 0.40 -5.11
CA ALA A 251 7.99 0.30 -4.46
C ALA A 251 7.95 1.00 -3.09
N ASP A 252 8.68 0.49 -2.11
CA ASP A 252 8.73 1.11 -0.78
C ASP A 252 10.16 1.25 -0.30
N GLY A 253 10.34 2.13 0.66
CA GLY A 253 11.56 2.24 1.43
C GLY A 253 11.30 2.87 2.79
N PRO A 254 12.37 3.15 3.54
CA PRO A 254 12.28 3.77 4.86
C PRO A 254 11.60 5.13 4.81
N GLY A 255 10.31 5.16 5.18
CA GLY A 255 9.52 6.38 5.27
C GLY A 255 8.80 6.80 3.98
N TRP A 256 8.81 5.98 2.92
CA TRP A 256 8.13 6.32 1.66
C TRP A 256 7.54 5.11 0.94
N SER A 257 6.50 5.37 0.16
CA SER A 257 5.91 4.43 -0.80
C SER A 257 5.72 5.14 -2.13
N LEU A 258 6.03 4.44 -3.22
CA LEU A 258 5.89 4.91 -4.60
C LEU A 258 4.92 4.01 -5.34
N VAL A 259 3.97 4.62 -6.03
CA VAL A 259 3.03 3.95 -6.93
C VAL A 259 3.16 4.60 -8.31
N ALA A 260 3.37 3.81 -9.35
CA ALA A 260 3.59 4.36 -10.68
C ALA A 260 2.97 3.52 -11.77
N ARG A 261 2.75 4.13 -12.92
CA ARG A 261 2.48 3.41 -14.16
C ARG A 261 3.64 3.58 -15.11
N THR A 262 4.09 2.48 -15.71
CA THR A 262 5.22 2.46 -16.65
C THR A 262 5.04 3.37 -17.87
N ASP A 263 3.80 3.72 -18.21
CA ASP A 263 3.42 4.56 -19.35
C ASP A 263 3.01 6.00 -18.98
N ASP A 264 3.02 6.38 -17.71
CA ASP A 264 2.45 7.66 -17.23
C ASP A 264 3.35 8.34 -16.17
N ILE A 265 2.81 8.55 -14.96
CA ILE A 265 3.45 9.28 -13.85
C ILE A 265 3.73 8.34 -12.67
N ALA A 266 4.24 8.92 -11.58
CA ALA A 266 4.30 8.28 -10.27
C ALA A 266 3.64 9.16 -9.20
N PHE A 267 3.29 8.51 -8.10
CA PHE A 267 2.84 9.09 -6.85
C PHE A 267 3.80 8.66 -5.75
N VAL A 268 4.11 9.57 -4.84
CA VAL A 268 4.92 9.30 -3.66
C VAL A 268 4.12 9.67 -2.42
N LEU A 269 4.07 8.76 -1.46
CA LEU A 269 3.53 8.97 -0.13
C LEU A 269 4.68 8.92 0.87
N LEU A 270 4.67 9.79 1.88
CA LEU A 270 5.75 9.93 2.85
C LEU A 270 5.22 9.81 4.28
N ASP A 271 6.01 9.22 5.18
CA ASP A 271 5.66 9.20 6.61
C ASP A 271 5.67 10.60 7.23
N GLU A 272 6.59 11.45 6.76
CA GLU A 272 6.76 12.83 7.23
C GLU A 272 5.64 13.78 6.80
N GLU A 273 4.82 13.38 5.82
CA GLU A 273 3.69 14.16 5.29
C GLU A 273 2.40 13.33 5.25
N PRO A 274 1.72 13.20 6.40
CA PRO A 274 0.53 12.37 6.54
C PRO A 274 -0.60 12.77 5.60
N GLY A 275 -1.20 11.78 4.92
CA GLY A 275 -2.37 11.99 4.06
C GLY A 275 -2.09 12.71 2.75
N GLU A 276 -0.84 13.10 2.48
CA GLU A 276 -0.45 13.75 1.23
C GLU A 276 -0.04 12.71 0.18
N VAL A 277 -0.53 12.90 -1.05
CA VAL A 277 -0.20 12.08 -2.22
C VAL A 277 0.51 12.98 -3.21
N LEU A 278 1.84 12.84 -3.30
CA LEU A 278 2.70 13.77 -4.04
C LEU A 278 2.92 13.28 -5.48
N PRO A 279 2.40 13.98 -6.51
CA PRO A 279 2.56 13.54 -7.88
C PRO A 279 3.93 13.89 -8.44
N VAL A 280 4.51 12.93 -9.15
CA VAL A 280 5.81 13.02 -9.84
C VAL A 280 5.55 12.91 -11.33
N GLY A 281 5.77 14.02 -12.04
CA GLY A 281 5.64 14.05 -13.49
C GLY A 281 6.64 13.12 -14.18
N ARG A 282 6.28 12.67 -15.39
CA ARG A 282 7.09 11.71 -16.16
C ARG A 282 8.54 12.17 -16.37
N GLY A 283 8.74 13.39 -16.86
CA GLY A 283 10.08 13.91 -17.15
C GLY A 283 10.95 12.98 -18.02
N PRO A 284 12.26 13.24 -18.12
CA PRO A 284 13.18 12.40 -18.88
C PRO A 284 13.67 11.16 -18.12
N GLU A 285 13.67 11.19 -16.78
CA GLU A 285 14.31 10.17 -15.95
C GLU A 285 13.37 9.05 -15.45
N LEU A 286 12.11 9.38 -15.15
CA LEU A 286 11.17 8.43 -14.55
C LEU A 286 10.96 7.18 -15.43
N PRO A 287 10.78 7.29 -16.76
CA PRO A 287 10.54 6.10 -17.59
C PRO A 287 11.69 5.09 -17.54
N GLY A 288 12.93 5.57 -17.44
CA GLY A 288 14.10 4.70 -17.29
C GLY A 288 14.12 3.99 -15.94
N LEU A 289 13.84 4.74 -14.87
CA LEU A 289 13.75 4.18 -13.52
C LEU A 289 12.64 3.13 -13.41
N LEU A 290 11.44 3.43 -13.89
CA LEU A 290 10.30 2.52 -13.82
C LEU A 290 10.56 1.21 -14.58
N ARG A 291 11.24 1.27 -15.73
CA ARG A 291 11.64 0.07 -16.46
C ARG A 291 12.58 -0.81 -15.64
N SER A 292 13.62 -0.22 -15.05
CA SER A 292 14.57 -0.96 -14.21
C SER A 292 13.90 -1.54 -12.95
N LEU A 293 12.96 -0.82 -12.34
CA LEU A 293 12.19 -1.34 -11.22
C LEU A 293 11.27 -2.50 -11.63
N ASP A 294 10.65 -2.43 -12.81
CA ASP A 294 9.82 -3.52 -13.33
C ASP A 294 10.63 -4.81 -13.59
N GLU A 295 11.90 -4.67 -14.01
CA GLU A 295 12.81 -5.79 -14.20
C GLU A 295 13.24 -6.44 -12.87
N LEU A 296 13.33 -5.66 -11.78
CA LEU A 296 13.61 -6.16 -10.43
C LEU A 296 12.41 -6.82 -9.76
N ALA A 297 11.19 -6.43 -10.14
CA ALA A 297 9.99 -6.89 -9.47
C ALA A 297 9.83 -8.41 -9.61
N VAL A 298 9.63 -9.08 -8.47
CA VAL A 298 9.37 -10.53 -8.46
C VAL A 298 8.06 -10.79 -9.21
N ARG A 299 8.12 -11.71 -10.17
CA ARG A 299 6.96 -12.09 -10.96
C ARG A 299 6.23 -13.23 -10.24
N PRO A 300 4.89 -13.20 -10.15
CA PRO A 300 4.13 -14.39 -9.80
C PRO A 300 4.51 -15.52 -10.76
N LEU A 301 4.68 -16.73 -10.25
CA LEU A 301 4.83 -17.90 -11.11
C LEU A 301 3.54 -18.05 -11.92
N SER A 302 3.66 -17.95 -13.24
CA SER A 302 2.58 -18.09 -14.22
C SER A 302 2.16 -19.53 -14.42
#